data_AF-A0A962DJS9-F1
#
_entry.id   AF-A0A962DJS9-F1
#
_cell.length_a   1.000
_cell.length_b   1.000
_cell.length_c   1.000
_cell.angle_alpha   90.00
_cell.angle_beta   90.00
_cell.angle_gamma   90.00
#
_symmetry.space_group_name_H-M   'P 1'
#
loop_
_entity.id
_entity.type
_entity.pdbx_description
1 polymer ?
#
loop_
_entity_poly.entity_id
_entity_poly.type
_entity_poly.pdbx_seq_one_letter_code
_entity_poly.pdbx_strand_id
1 'polypeptide(L)'
;MPSPPSTTPKRFLAWLTALLLAVPFLPANAQLNNKAYADYFLVGQFGEVCTMCDVMVLCQAGATPPAYPSVPTDGSFTLYHIQPRTFWSQVATIREWFIANFSSRQLESGHRRPVTIYTVNDGVWAPPVAGELHIAMDPPLLAMSDGREIERIHRGWQQSAPPAKLGYCQRLPLWDALAVIDAHSPGGSAP
;
A
#
# COMPACT_ATOMS: atom_id res chain seq x y z
N MET A 1 18.90 63.00 51.76
CA MET A 1 18.92 61.53 51.88
C MET A 1 17.49 61.07 52.11
N PRO A 2 16.93 60.03 51.46
CA PRO A 2 17.48 59.08 50.47
C PRO A 2 16.80 59.14 49.08
N SER A 3 17.40 58.49 48.09
CA SER A 3 16.92 58.33 46.72
C SER A 3 15.90 57.17 46.61
N PRO A 4 14.86 57.25 45.76
CA PRO A 4 14.06 56.07 45.41
C PRO A 4 14.75 55.25 44.29
N PRO A 5 14.69 53.91 44.35
CA PRO A 5 15.35 53.03 43.39
C PRO A 5 14.61 52.93 42.06
N SER A 6 15.39 52.75 41.00
CA SER A 6 14.95 52.52 39.63
C SER A 6 14.26 51.16 39.46
N THR A 7 13.01 51.18 39.03
CA THR A 7 12.31 49.98 38.55
C THR A 7 12.72 49.69 37.11
N THR A 8 13.64 48.74 36.93
CA THR A 8 14.02 48.22 35.61
C THR A 8 13.00 47.17 35.13
N PRO A 9 12.45 47.29 33.90
CA PRO A 9 11.44 46.38 33.37
C PRO A 9 12.14 45.19 32.70
N LYS A 10 12.74 44.29 33.47
CA LYS A 10 13.49 43.14 32.90
C LYS A 10 12.95 41.77 33.26
N ARG A 11 11.90 41.68 34.09
CA ARG A 11 11.37 40.38 34.56
C ARG A 11 10.17 39.85 33.76
N PHE A 12 9.43 40.71 33.06
CA PHE A 12 8.25 40.26 32.30
C PHE A 12 8.61 39.59 30.96
N LEU A 13 9.76 39.93 30.37
CA LEU A 13 10.17 39.41 29.07
C LEU A 13 10.85 38.03 29.14
N ALA A 14 11.28 37.59 30.33
CA ALA A 14 11.93 36.30 30.53
C ALA A 14 10.93 35.13 30.66
N TRP A 15 9.66 35.41 30.98
CA TRP A 15 8.64 34.37 31.16
C TRP A 15 7.93 33.98 29.86
N LEU A 16 7.92 34.87 28.85
CA LEU A 16 7.33 34.57 27.53
C LEU A 16 8.27 33.76 26.62
N THR A 17 9.58 33.87 26.79
CA THR A 17 10.57 33.09 26.03
C THR A 17 10.76 31.67 26.56
N ALA A 18 10.45 31.40 27.83
CA ALA A 18 10.50 30.05 28.38
C ALA A 18 9.28 29.18 27.99
N LEU A 19 8.12 29.79 27.70
CA LEU A 19 6.91 29.05 27.32
C LEU A 19 6.92 28.59 25.85
N LEU A 20 7.68 29.27 24.98
CA LEU A 20 7.79 28.93 23.55
C LEU A 20 8.81 27.82 23.25
N LEU A 21 9.63 27.42 24.23
CA LEU A 21 10.63 26.35 24.10
C LEU A 21 10.16 25.00 24.67
N ALA A 22 8.92 24.93 25.18
CA ALA A 22 8.34 23.74 25.79
C ALA A 22 7.11 23.24 25.01
N VAL A 23 7.09 23.36 23.67
CA VAL A 23 6.27 22.45 22.87
C VAL A 23 7.10 21.19 22.74
N PRO A 24 6.86 20.13 23.55
CA PRO A 24 7.58 18.90 23.38
C PRO A 24 7.27 18.39 21.98
N PHE A 25 8.32 17.94 21.32
CA PHE A 25 8.29 17.00 20.22
C PHE A 25 7.21 15.95 20.50
N LEU A 26 6.00 16.19 20.01
CA LEU A 26 4.99 15.15 19.91
C LEU A 26 5.63 14.10 19.00
N PRO A 27 5.79 12.85 19.48
CA PRO A 27 6.25 11.80 18.60
C PRO A 27 5.26 11.78 17.43
N ALA A 28 5.75 12.10 16.23
CA ALA A 28 5.01 11.82 15.02
C ALA A 28 4.85 10.30 15.01
N ASN A 29 3.68 9.83 15.43
CA ASN A 29 3.26 8.46 15.21
C ASN A 29 3.09 8.33 13.70
N ALA A 30 4.21 8.14 12.99
CA ALA A 30 4.18 7.63 11.64
C ALA A 30 3.36 6.35 11.74
N GLN A 31 2.17 6.34 11.12
CA GLN A 31 1.16 5.28 11.20
C GLN A 31 1.62 4.01 10.47
N LEU A 32 2.90 3.65 10.58
CA LEU A 32 3.54 2.55 9.90
C LEU A 32 3.17 1.19 10.52
N ASN A 33 2.45 1.13 11.64
CA ASN A 33 2.01 -0.14 12.23
C ASN A 33 0.84 0.05 13.20
N ASN A 34 -0.32 0.45 12.67
CA ASN A 34 -1.54 0.39 13.47
C ASN A 34 -1.95 -1.09 13.63
N LYS A 35 -2.07 -1.55 14.88
CA LYS A 35 -2.51 -2.92 15.20
C LYS A 35 -3.88 -3.26 14.60
N ALA A 36 -4.73 -2.27 14.35
CA ALA A 36 -6.04 -2.45 13.73
C ALA A 36 -5.98 -3.12 12.34
N TYR A 37 -4.83 -3.01 11.65
CA TYR A 37 -4.68 -3.46 10.26
C TYR A 37 -3.64 -4.58 10.12
N ALA A 38 -3.19 -5.16 11.23
CA ALA A 38 -2.15 -6.19 11.24
C ALA A 38 -2.54 -7.44 10.42
N ASP A 39 -3.84 -7.73 10.34
CA ASP A 39 -4.37 -8.91 9.66
C ASP A 39 -4.68 -8.67 8.17
N TYR A 40 -4.49 -7.44 7.67
CA TYR A 40 -4.80 -7.12 6.28
C TYR A 40 -3.78 -7.77 5.33
N PHE A 41 -4.31 -8.39 4.28
CA PHE A 41 -3.54 -8.89 3.15
C PHE A 41 -2.71 -7.75 2.55
N LEU A 42 -1.44 -8.08 2.29
CA LEU A 42 -0.39 -7.19 1.78
C LEU A 42 0.19 -6.18 2.79
N VAL A 43 -0.20 -6.23 4.06
CA VAL A 43 0.49 -5.50 5.13
C VAL A 43 1.75 -6.27 5.53
N GLY A 44 2.91 -5.60 5.52
CA GLY A 44 4.21 -6.18 5.89
C GLY A 44 4.85 -5.46 7.07
N GLN A 45 6.10 -5.80 7.40
CA GLN A 45 6.84 -5.19 8.51
C GLN A 45 7.03 -3.67 8.40
N PHE A 46 6.94 -3.12 7.19
CA PHE A 46 7.03 -1.68 6.90
C PHE A 46 5.65 -0.99 6.90
N GLY A 47 4.60 -1.68 7.33
CA GLY A 47 3.25 -1.13 7.45
C GLY A 47 2.36 -1.32 6.24
N GLU A 48 1.13 -0.85 6.43
CA GLU A 48 0.00 -0.95 5.49
C GLU A 48 0.20 -0.13 4.21
N VAL A 49 1.08 0.86 4.27
CA VAL A 49 1.33 1.86 3.22
C VAL A 49 2.73 1.70 2.65
N CYS A 50 3.12 0.47 2.29
CA CYS A 50 4.35 0.30 1.54
C CYS A 50 4.13 0.73 0.08
N THR A 51 4.14 2.05 -0.15
CA THR A 51 4.02 2.71 -1.46
C THR A 51 5.12 2.28 -2.45
N MET A 52 6.19 1.68 -1.93
CA MET A 52 7.34 1.16 -2.67
C MET A 52 7.38 -0.36 -2.79
N CYS A 53 6.46 -1.11 -2.17
CA CYS A 53 6.55 -2.57 -2.17
C CYS A 53 6.03 -3.14 -3.47
N ASP A 54 6.91 -3.68 -4.30
CA ASP A 54 6.52 -4.57 -5.39
C ASP A 54 5.99 -5.89 -4.81
N VAL A 55 4.85 -6.35 -5.31
CA VAL A 55 4.15 -7.54 -4.80
C VAL A 55 3.53 -8.34 -5.93
N MET A 56 3.69 -9.66 -5.86
CA MET A 56 2.93 -10.60 -6.69
C MET A 56 1.81 -11.26 -5.90
N VAL A 57 0.60 -11.23 -6.46
CA VAL A 57 -0.58 -11.90 -5.91
C VAL A 57 -1.14 -12.88 -6.92
N LEU A 58 -1.36 -14.12 -6.50
CA LEU A 58 -2.07 -15.13 -7.29
C LEU A 58 -3.48 -15.29 -6.75
N CYS A 59 -4.47 -15.16 -7.63
CA CYS A 59 -5.87 -15.42 -7.33
C CYS A 59 -6.40 -16.56 -8.20
N GLN A 60 -7.14 -17.47 -7.58
CA GLN A 60 -7.67 -18.66 -8.26
C GLN A 60 -9.08 -18.94 -7.78
N ALA A 61 -9.90 -19.49 -8.68
CA ALA A 61 -11.23 -19.94 -8.34
C ALA A 61 -11.18 -21.14 -7.39
N GLY A 62 -12.02 -21.14 -6.36
CA GLY A 62 -12.03 -22.22 -5.38
C GLY A 62 -12.73 -21.89 -4.07
N ALA A 63 -12.90 -22.92 -3.24
CA ALA A 63 -13.55 -22.80 -1.93
C ALA A 63 -12.59 -22.42 -0.79
N THR A 64 -11.28 -22.52 -1.00
CA THR A 64 -10.24 -22.23 -0.01
C THR A 64 -9.09 -21.41 -0.61
N PRO A 65 -8.31 -20.68 0.21
CA PRO A 65 -7.11 -20.00 -0.25
C PRO A 65 -6.14 -20.97 -0.97
N PRO A 66 -5.58 -20.58 -2.13
CA PRO A 66 -4.50 -21.34 -2.74
C PRO A 66 -3.29 -21.40 -1.80
N ALA A 67 -2.49 -22.45 -1.95
CA ALA A 67 -1.28 -22.68 -1.16
C ALA A 67 -0.17 -23.22 -2.06
N TYR A 68 0.31 -22.37 -2.98
CA TYR A 68 1.44 -22.70 -3.85
C TYR A 68 2.72 -22.06 -3.34
N PRO A 69 3.87 -22.76 -3.38
CA PRO A 69 5.16 -22.19 -3.05
C PRO A 69 5.65 -21.19 -4.13
N SER A 70 5.18 -21.33 -5.37
CA SER A 70 5.54 -20.52 -6.54
C SER A 70 4.36 -20.42 -7.51
N VAL A 71 4.54 -19.78 -8.68
CA VAL A 71 3.53 -19.79 -9.74
C VAL A 71 3.33 -21.24 -10.24
N PRO A 72 2.11 -21.78 -10.24
CA PRO A 72 1.85 -23.13 -10.73
C PRO A 72 2.07 -23.21 -12.26
N THR A 73 2.52 -24.38 -12.72
CA THR A 73 2.82 -24.64 -14.14
C THR A 73 1.57 -24.87 -14.99
N ASP A 74 0.45 -25.20 -14.35
CA ASP A 74 -0.79 -25.62 -14.96
C ASP A 74 -2.01 -25.05 -14.22
N GLY A 75 -3.17 -25.19 -14.86
CA GLY A 75 -4.45 -24.69 -14.36
C GLY A 75 -4.77 -23.26 -14.76
N SER A 76 -5.83 -22.74 -14.14
CA SER A 76 -6.42 -21.44 -14.46
C SER A 76 -6.33 -20.50 -13.26
N PHE A 77 -5.64 -19.38 -13.41
CA PHE A 77 -5.40 -18.41 -12.34
C PHE A 77 -5.15 -17.00 -12.90
N THR A 78 -5.23 -16.00 -12.04
CA THR A 78 -4.85 -14.62 -12.35
C THR A 78 -3.70 -14.18 -11.45
N LEU A 79 -2.64 -13.63 -12.06
CA LEU A 79 -1.57 -12.94 -11.33
C LEU A 79 -1.79 -11.44 -11.40
N TYR A 80 -1.63 -10.78 -10.26
CA TYR A 80 -1.58 -9.34 -10.13
C TYR A 80 -0.17 -8.95 -9.70
N HIS A 81 0.57 -8.30 -10.60
CA HIS A 81 1.86 -7.68 -10.31
C HIS A 81 1.62 -6.23 -9.90
N ILE A 82 1.60 -5.97 -8.60
CA ILE A 82 1.32 -4.65 -8.03
C ILE A 82 2.62 -3.86 -7.95
N GLN A 83 2.79 -2.95 -8.89
CA GLN A 83 4.03 -2.23 -9.10
C GLN A 83 4.19 -1.05 -8.14
N PRO A 84 5.42 -0.68 -7.78
CA PRO A 84 5.66 0.52 -6.99
C PRO A 84 5.15 1.75 -7.73
N ARG A 85 4.82 2.80 -6.97
CA ARG A 85 4.51 4.10 -7.57
C ARG A 85 5.72 4.63 -8.33
N THR A 86 5.55 5.06 -9.58
CA THR A 86 6.65 5.59 -10.40
C THR A 86 7.29 6.81 -9.74
N PHE A 87 8.61 6.95 -9.84
CA PHE A 87 9.42 8.01 -9.24
C PHE A 87 8.90 9.45 -9.50
N TRP A 88 8.19 9.70 -10.60
CA TRP A 88 7.60 11.01 -10.88
C TRP A 88 6.33 11.31 -10.07
N SER A 89 5.57 10.29 -9.66
CA SER A 89 4.58 10.44 -8.59
C SER A 89 5.27 10.66 -7.23
N GLN A 90 6.51 10.19 -7.06
CA GLN A 90 7.34 10.39 -5.85
C GLN A 90 7.84 11.84 -5.73
N VAL A 91 8.19 12.51 -6.84
CA VAL A 91 8.61 13.93 -6.82
C VAL A 91 7.42 14.88 -6.65
N ALA A 92 6.24 14.57 -7.22
CA ALA A 92 5.01 15.29 -6.91
C ALA A 92 4.59 15.08 -5.43
N THR A 93 4.76 13.87 -4.89
CA THR A 93 4.54 13.61 -3.46
C THR A 93 5.58 14.25 -2.57
N ILE A 94 6.85 14.46 -2.92
CA ILE A 94 7.78 15.24 -2.07
C ILE A 94 7.26 16.68 -1.85
N ARG A 95 6.55 17.26 -2.82
CA ARG A 95 5.93 18.59 -2.71
C ARG A 95 4.63 18.60 -1.88
N GLU A 96 3.87 17.50 -1.88
CA GLU A 96 2.63 17.33 -1.07
C GLU A 96 2.89 16.78 0.34
N TRP A 97 3.90 15.91 0.50
CA TRP A 97 4.41 15.32 1.75
C TRP A 97 4.88 16.37 2.75
N PHE A 98 5.22 17.56 2.25
CA PHE A 98 5.62 18.72 3.07
C PHE A 98 4.46 19.63 3.49
N ILE A 99 3.34 19.69 2.76
CA ILE A 99 2.37 20.78 2.99
C ILE A 99 1.34 20.44 4.06
N ALA A 100 0.88 19.20 4.21
CA ALA A 100 -0.19 18.95 5.18
C ALA A 100 -0.45 17.45 5.46
N ASN A 101 -1.16 17.19 6.56
CA ASN A 101 -2.31 16.28 6.49
C ASN A 101 -2.07 14.79 6.26
N PHE A 102 -1.21 14.17 7.07
CA PHE A 102 -1.58 12.88 7.65
C PHE A 102 -2.81 13.03 8.58
N SER A 103 -3.91 13.60 8.07
CA SER A 103 -5.22 13.47 8.69
C SER A 103 -5.64 12.02 8.49
N SER A 104 -6.09 11.35 9.56
CA SER A 104 -6.49 9.94 9.52
C SER A 104 -7.42 9.65 8.33
N ARG A 105 -8.29 10.60 7.99
CA ARG A 105 -9.25 10.57 6.89
C ARG A 105 -8.65 10.34 5.49
N GLN A 106 -7.45 10.86 5.21
CA GLN A 106 -6.84 10.73 3.88
C GLN A 106 -6.14 9.37 3.71
N LEU A 107 -5.63 8.79 4.81
CA LEU A 107 -5.15 7.42 4.84
C LEU A 107 -6.31 6.40 4.82
N GLU A 108 -7.40 6.69 5.54
CA GLU A 108 -8.64 5.90 5.51
C GLU A 108 -9.21 5.79 4.09
N SER A 109 -9.12 6.86 3.29
CA SER A 109 -9.58 6.89 1.88
C SER A 109 -8.75 6.04 0.90
N GLY A 110 -7.63 5.46 1.36
CA GLY A 110 -6.82 4.56 0.54
C GLY A 110 -5.95 5.25 -0.51
N HIS A 111 -5.34 4.46 -1.40
CA HIS A 111 -4.41 4.97 -2.40
C HIS A 111 -4.38 4.11 -3.68
N ARG A 112 -3.99 4.71 -4.82
CA ARG A 112 -3.90 4.02 -6.13
C ARG A 112 -2.48 3.58 -6.48
N ARG A 113 -2.35 2.47 -7.21
CA ARG A 113 -1.08 1.88 -7.67
C ARG A 113 -1.23 1.27 -9.07
N PRO A 114 -0.18 1.29 -9.91
CA PRO A 114 -0.19 0.53 -11.15
C PRO A 114 -0.22 -0.97 -10.86
N VAL A 115 -0.94 -1.73 -11.69
CA VAL A 115 -0.96 -3.19 -11.63
C VAL A 115 -0.86 -3.76 -13.04
N THR A 116 -0.04 -4.79 -13.22
CA THR A 116 -0.07 -5.62 -14.44
C THR A 116 -0.80 -6.91 -14.13
N ILE A 117 -1.75 -7.26 -14.99
CA ILE A 117 -2.65 -8.39 -14.81
C ILE A 117 -2.29 -9.45 -15.84
N TYR A 118 -1.96 -10.66 -15.36
CA TYR A 118 -1.70 -11.82 -16.20
C TYR A 118 -2.80 -12.84 -15.96
N THR A 119 -3.51 -13.20 -17.02
CA THR A 119 -4.55 -14.24 -16.94
C THR A 119 -4.02 -15.50 -17.60
N VAL A 120 -4.06 -16.59 -16.86
CA VAL A 120 -3.66 -17.92 -17.33
C VAL A 120 -4.89 -18.79 -17.33
N ASN A 121 -5.22 -19.38 -18.48
CA ASN A 121 -6.32 -20.32 -18.63
C ASN A 121 -5.75 -21.65 -19.12
N ASP A 122 -5.85 -22.68 -18.29
CA ASP A 122 -5.33 -24.03 -18.54
C ASP A 122 -3.87 -24.02 -19.03
N GLY A 123 -3.03 -23.25 -18.35
CA GLY A 123 -1.61 -23.06 -18.68
C GLY A 123 -1.32 -22.10 -19.84
N VAL A 124 -2.35 -21.61 -20.56
CA VAL A 124 -2.19 -20.65 -21.65
C VAL A 124 -2.23 -19.23 -21.13
N TRP A 125 -1.16 -18.47 -21.37
CA TRP A 125 -1.03 -17.09 -20.95
C TRP A 125 -1.69 -16.14 -21.96
N ALA A 126 -2.62 -15.32 -21.48
CA ALA A 126 -3.12 -14.18 -22.23
C ALA A 126 -2.10 -13.03 -22.24
N PRO A 127 -2.17 -12.11 -23.21
CA PRO A 127 -1.37 -10.89 -23.18
C PRO A 127 -1.55 -10.13 -21.87
N PRO A 128 -0.48 -9.55 -21.29
CA PRO A 128 -0.56 -8.79 -20.05
C PRO A 128 -1.42 -7.54 -20.24
N VAL A 129 -2.25 -7.24 -19.23
CA VAL A 129 -3.11 -6.06 -19.23
C VAL A 129 -2.64 -5.11 -18.14
N ALA A 130 -2.29 -3.88 -18.52
CA ALA A 130 -2.02 -2.81 -17.57
C ALA A 130 -3.33 -2.30 -16.97
N GLY A 131 -3.31 -2.00 -15.68
CA GLY A 131 -4.45 -1.48 -14.95
C GLY A 131 -4.04 -0.65 -13.74
N GLU A 132 -5.04 -0.31 -12.94
CA GLU A 132 -4.84 0.38 -11.68
C GLU A 132 -5.50 -0.39 -10.54
N LEU A 133 -4.82 -0.43 -9.40
CA LEU A 133 -5.31 -0.98 -8.15
C LEU A 133 -5.57 0.15 -7.17
N HIS A 134 -6.78 0.22 -6.63
CA HIS A 134 -7.12 1.04 -5.47
C HIS A 134 -7.06 0.19 -4.19
N ILE A 135 -6.24 0.62 -3.23
CA ILE A 135 -6.07 -0.02 -1.93
C ILE A 135 -6.84 0.82 -0.92
N ALA A 136 -8.00 0.34 -0.48
CA ALA A 136 -8.80 0.96 0.57
C ALA A 136 -8.46 0.34 1.94
N MET A 137 -8.53 1.16 2.99
CA MET A 137 -8.31 0.71 4.37
C MET A 137 -9.62 0.40 5.08
N ASP A 138 -10.66 1.17 4.78
CA ASP A 138 -12.03 0.92 5.21
C ASP A 138 -13.00 1.24 4.04
N PRO A 139 -13.68 0.23 3.47
CA PRO A 139 -13.58 -1.20 3.77
C PRO A 139 -12.21 -1.80 3.35
N PRO A 140 -11.80 -2.96 3.91
CA PRO A 140 -10.50 -3.59 3.63
C PRO A 140 -10.46 -4.26 2.24
N LEU A 141 -10.43 -3.45 1.18
CA LEU A 141 -10.53 -3.91 -0.21
C LEU A 141 -9.33 -3.48 -1.05
N LEU A 142 -8.92 -4.38 -1.94
CA LEU A 142 -8.10 -4.08 -3.11
C LEU A 142 -9.03 -4.12 -4.32
N ALA A 143 -9.29 -2.98 -4.96
CA ALA A 143 -10.18 -2.90 -6.11
C ALA A 143 -9.37 -2.66 -7.39
N MET A 144 -9.51 -3.55 -8.37
CA MET A 144 -8.82 -3.48 -9.66
C MET A 144 -9.71 -2.79 -10.69
N SER A 145 -9.08 -2.13 -11.66
CA SER A 145 -9.77 -1.42 -12.75
C SER A 145 -10.61 -2.32 -13.67
N ASP A 146 -10.44 -3.64 -13.60
CA ASP A 146 -11.22 -4.63 -14.34
C ASP A 146 -12.51 -5.08 -13.61
N GLY A 147 -12.82 -4.43 -12.48
CA GLY A 147 -14.01 -4.74 -11.67
C GLY A 147 -13.84 -5.94 -10.74
N ARG A 148 -12.64 -6.52 -10.64
CA ARG A 148 -12.33 -7.54 -9.64
C ARG A 148 -11.84 -6.89 -8.36
N GLU A 149 -12.11 -7.54 -7.23
CA GLU A 149 -11.76 -7.06 -5.90
C GLU A 149 -11.20 -8.18 -5.02
N ILE A 150 -10.35 -7.81 -4.07
CA ILE A 150 -9.80 -8.71 -3.04
C ILE A 150 -10.12 -8.15 -1.66
N GLU A 151 -10.90 -8.90 -0.89
CA GLU A 151 -11.14 -8.65 0.54
C GLU A 151 -9.89 -9.05 1.34
N ARG A 152 -9.35 -8.13 2.11
CA ARG A 152 -7.99 -8.24 2.64
C ARG A 152 -7.87 -9.09 3.90
N ILE A 153 -8.96 -9.39 4.62
CA ILE A 153 -8.87 -10.21 5.85
C ILE A 153 -8.89 -11.70 5.48
N HIS A 154 -9.92 -12.13 4.74
CA HIS A 154 -10.12 -13.53 4.36
C HIS A 154 -9.54 -13.85 2.97
N ARG A 155 -8.95 -12.86 2.30
CA ARG A 155 -8.33 -12.98 0.96
C ARG A 155 -9.35 -13.41 -0.10
N GLY A 156 -10.61 -13.05 0.09
CA GLY A 156 -11.70 -13.39 -0.82
C GLY A 156 -11.57 -12.62 -2.13
N TRP A 157 -11.58 -13.34 -3.24
CA TRP A 157 -11.55 -12.76 -4.59
C TRP A 157 -12.96 -12.74 -5.17
N GLN A 158 -13.37 -11.58 -5.69
CA GLN A 158 -14.75 -11.38 -6.15
C GLN A 158 -14.83 -10.42 -7.35
N GLN A 159 -15.94 -10.50 -8.08
CA GLN A 159 -16.40 -9.49 -9.02
C GLN A 159 -17.24 -8.47 -8.26
N SER A 160 -17.05 -7.17 -8.54
CA SER A 160 -17.81 -6.09 -7.90
C SER A 160 -19.21 -5.90 -8.52
N ALA A 161 -19.31 -6.06 -9.85
CA ALA A 161 -20.55 -5.86 -10.60
C ALA A 161 -20.67 -6.84 -11.78
N PRO A 162 -21.67 -7.75 -11.79
CA PRO A 162 -22.51 -8.09 -10.64
C PRO A 162 -21.67 -8.73 -9.51
N PRO A 163 -22.05 -8.54 -8.22
CA PRO A 163 -21.35 -9.15 -7.11
C PRO A 163 -21.30 -10.68 -7.23
N ALA A 164 -20.10 -11.25 -7.35
CA ALA A 164 -19.92 -12.70 -7.44
C ALA A 164 -18.60 -13.11 -6.81
N LYS A 165 -18.64 -14.09 -5.90
CA LYS A 165 -17.41 -14.68 -5.37
C LYS A 165 -16.74 -15.52 -6.45
N LEU A 166 -15.48 -15.22 -6.72
CA LEU A 166 -14.66 -15.92 -7.70
C LEU A 166 -13.80 -16.99 -7.02
N GLY A 167 -13.18 -16.65 -5.89
CA GLY A 167 -12.31 -17.57 -5.17
C GLY A 167 -11.48 -16.88 -4.10
N TYR A 168 -10.17 -17.12 -4.11
CA TYR A 168 -9.25 -16.61 -3.09
C TYR A 168 -7.89 -16.24 -3.67
N CYS A 169 -7.16 -15.41 -2.93
CA CYS A 169 -5.83 -14.96 -3.30
C CYS A 169 -4.75 -15.37 -2.29
N GLN A 170 -3.52 -15.51 -2.78
CA GLN A 170 -2.31 -15.66 -1.98
C GLN A 170 -1.21 -14.72 -2.49
N ARG A 171 -0.26 -14.39 -1.63
CA ARG A 171 0.95 -13.68 -2.02
C ARG A 171 1.98 -14.71 -2.47
N LEU A 172 2.69 -14.43 -3.55
CA LEU A 172 3.79 -15.25 -4.04
C LEU A 172 5.16 -14.59 -3.75
N PRO A 173 6.25 -15.37 -3.70
CA PRO A 173 7.60 -14.83 -3.76
C PRO A 173 7.77 -14.01 -5.05
N LEU A 174 8.11 -12.72 -4.91
CA LEU A 174 8.14 -11.79 -6.03
C LEU A 174 9.10 -12.24 -7.14
N TRP A 175 10.36 -12.52 -6.77
CA TRP A 175 11.41 -12.84 -7.73
C TRP A 175 11.14 -14.13 -8.50
N ASP A 176 10.65 -15.16 -7.82
CA ASP A 176 10.31 -16.43 -8.45
C ASP A 176 9.16 -16.25 -9.45
N ALA A 177 8.16 -15.45 -9.10
CA ALA A 177 7.04 -15.18 -10.00
C ALA A 177 7.45 -14.34 -11.22
N LEU A 178 8.32 -13.34 -11.04
CA LEU A 178 8.86 -12.55 -12.15
C LEU A 178 9.66 -13.43 -13.12
N ALA A 179 10.50 -14.34 -12.61
CA ALA A 179 11.24 -15.27 -13.46
C ALA A 179 10.31 -16.15 -14.32
N VAL A 180 9.18 -16.61 -13.76
CA VAL A 180 8.17 -17.36 -14.51
C VAL A 180 7.50 -16.49 -15.57
N ILE A 181 7.13 -15.25 -15.25
CA ILE A 181 6.52 -14.30 -16.20
C ILE A 181 7.48 -13.99 -17.36
N ASP A 182 8.75 -13.76 -17.07
CA ASP A 182 9.77 -13.44 -18.07
C ASP A 182 9.95 -14.60 -19.06
N ALA A 183 9.93 -15.85 -18.56
CA ALA A 183 9.99 -17.05 -19.39
C ALA A 183 8.79 -17.20 -20.35
N HIS A 184 7.64 -16.59 -20.04
CA HIS A 184 6.42 -16.64 -20.85
C HIS A 184 6.19 -15.36 -21.67
N SER A 185 7.02 -14.34 -21.49
CA SER A 185 6.90 -13.09 -22.22
C SER A 185 7.52 -13.21 -23.62
N PRO A 186 6.87 -12.72 -24.69
CA PRO A 186 7.33 -12.89 -26.09
C PRO A 186 8.62 -12.13 -26.46
N GLY A 187 9.45 -11.76 -25.49
CA GLY A 187 10.75 -11.10 -25.67
C GLY A 187 11.81 -11.49 -24.64
N GLY A 188 11.58 -12.54 -23.83
CA GLY A 188 12.55 -13.03 -22.86
C GLY A 188 13.73 -13.73 -23.54
N SER A 189 14.77 -12.96 -23.89
CA SER A 189 16.10 -13.53 -24.08
C SER A 189 16.57 -14.07 -22.72
N ALA A 190 16.65 -15.39 -22.59
CA ALA A 190 17.43 -16.05 -21.54
C ALA A 190 18.87 -15.50 -21.56
N PRO A 191 19.55 -15.42 -20.40
CA PRO A 191 20.93 -14.96 -20.33
C PRO A 191 21.89 -15.75 -21.23
#